data_AF-A0A087US14-F1
#
_entry.id   AF-A0A087US14-F1
#
_cell.length_a   1.000
_cell.length_b   1.000
_cell.length_c   1.000
_cell.angle_alpha   90.00
_cell.angle_beta   90.00
_cell.angle_gamma   90.00
#
_symmetry.space_group_name_H-M   'P 1'
#
loop_
_entity.id
_entity.type
_entity.pdbx_description
1 polymer ?
#
loop_
_entity_poly.entity_id
_entity_poly.type
_entity_poly.pdbx_seq_one_letter_code
_entity_poly.pdbx_strand_id
1 'polypeptide(L)'
;MMASELEAALPPITNVGRQPVNYGHPPSARYGKLSEKIRRTAPSEFQCSVFCGGKKCKYDSANWHKEDMAINGIYSHWITNDILAMARPNTETIEK
;
A
#
# COMPACT_ATOMS: atom_id res chain seq x y z
N MET A 1 -24.08 -13.39 2.46
CA MET A 1 -23.70 -14.24 3.61
C MET A 1 -22.61 -15.27 3.26
N MET A 2 -21.78 -15.06 2.22
CA MET A 2 -20.82 -16.07 1.71
C MET A 2 -19.34 -15.62 1.77
N ALA A 3 -19.05 -14.41 2.26
CA ALA A 3 -17.67 -13.90 2.32
C ALA A 3 -16.90 -14.36 3.57
N SER A 4 -17.61 -14.81 4.62
CA SER A 4 -17.02 -15.16 5.91
C SER A 4 -16.27 -16.50 5.91
N GLU A 5 -16.62 -17.42 5.02
CA GLU A 5 -16.03 -18.78 5.01
C GLU A 5 -14.74 -18.84 4.17
N LEU A 6 -14.59 -17.97 3.16
CA LEU A 6 -13.39 -17.93 2.32
C LEU A 6 -12.21 -17.25 3.03
N GLU A 7 -12.48 -16.21 3.83
CA GLU A 7 -11.47 -15.55 4.67
C GLU A 7 -10.91 -16.50 5.75
N ALA A 8 -11.71 -17.47 6.19
CA ALA A 8 -11.34 -18.48 7.17
C ALA A 8 -10.53 -19.66 6.59
N ALA A 9 -10.42 -19.76 5.27
CA ALA A 9 -9.80 -20.90 4.59
C ALA A 9 -8.32 -20.70 4.24
N LEU A 10 -7.75 -19.50 4.42
CA LEU A 10 -6.35 -19.26 4.12
C LEU A 10 -5.47 -19.65 5.31
N PRO A 11 -4.52 -20.60 5.13
CA PRO A 11 -3.61 -20.97 6.20
C PRO A 11 -2.78 -19.74 6.62
N PRO A 12 -2.42 -19.62 7.90
CA PRO A 12 -1.57 -18.52 8.35
C PRO A 12 -0.24 -18.53 7.59
N ILE A 13 0.13 -17.39 7.01
CA ILE A 13 1.46 -17.15 6.43
C ILE A 13 2.55 -17.36 7.48
N THR A 14 3.17 -18.54 7.46
CA THR A 14 4.25 -18.89 8.40
C THR A 14 5.59 -18.24 8.05
N ASN A 15 5.80 -17.84 6.79
CA ASN A 15 7.06 -17.28 6.30
C ASN A 15 6.85 -16.17 5.26
N VAL A 16 7.70 -15.14 5.29
CA VAL A 16 7.86 -14.15 4.20
C VAL A 16 9.28 -14.26 3.66
N GLY A 17 9.42 -14.81 2.45
CA GLY A 17 10.73 -15.13 1.87
C GLY A 17 11.45 -16.22 2.65
N ARG A 18 12.60 -15.88 3.27
CA ARG A 18 13.38 -16.81 4.11
C ARG A 18 13.18 -16.61 5.62
N GLN A 19 12.26 -15.74 6.03
CA GLN A 19 12.07 -15.38 7.43
C GLN A 19 10.72 -15.89 7.96
N PRO A 20 10.71 -16.51 9.15
CA PRO A 20 9.46 -16.88 9.81
C PRO A 20 8.70 -15.63 10.26
N VAL A 21 7.38 -15.68 10.14
CA VAL A 21 6.48 -14.60 10.57
C VAL A 21 6.22 -14.74 12.06
N ASN A 22 6.42 -13.67 12.82
CA ASN A 22 6.08 -13.62 14.23
C ASN A 22 4.86 -12.71 14.41
N TYR A 23 3.68 -13.31 14.43
CA TYR A 23 2.42 -12.57 14.53
C TYR A 23 2.36 -11.76 15.83
N GLY A 24 1.83 -10.54 15.74
CA GLY A 24 1.78 -9.61 16.86
C GLY A 24 3.09 -8.84 17.13
N HIS A 25 4.17 -9.15 16.39
CA HIS A 25 5.43 -8.44 16.50
C HIS A 25 5.82 -7.77 15.16
N PRO A 26 6.18 -6.48 15.16
CA PRO A 26 6.68 -5.83 13.95
C PRO A 26 7.96 -6.53 13.47
N PRO A 27 8.13 -6.77 12.15
CA PRO A 27 9.35 -7.36 11.63
C PRO A 27 10.57 -6.48 11.96
N SER A 28 11.72 -7.12 12.22
CA SER A 28 12.97 -6.38 12.41
C SER A 28 13.38 -5.69 11.10
N ALA A 29 13.75 -4.41 11.18
CA ALA A 29 14.25 -3.69 10.03
C ALA A 29 15.52 -4.36 9.46
N ARG A 30 15.57 -4.52 8.13
CA ARG A 30 16.73 -5.12 7.45
C ARG A 30 17.78 -4.10 7.01
N TYR A 31 17.49 -2.82 7.15
CA TYR A 31 18.40 -1.74 6.76
C TYR A 31 19.32 -1.32 7.91
N GLY A 32 20.42 -0.65 7.59
CA GLY A 32 21.37 -0.16 8.59
C GLY A 32 20.73 0.87 9.53
N LYS A 33 21.16 0.90 10.80
CA LYS A 33 20.59 1.75 11.87
C LYS A 33 20.42 3.22 11.47
N LEU A 34 21.42 3.80 10.81
CA LEU A 34 21.36 5.18 10.34
C LEU A 34 20.27 5.38 9.29
N SER A 35 20.22 4.52 8.28
CA SER A 35 19.21 4.62 7.21
C SER A 35 17.79 4.42 7.73
N GLU A 36 17.61 3.54 8.72
CA GLU A 36 16.32 3.35 9.38
C GLU A 36 15.90 4.57 10.18
N LYS A 37 16.84 5.19 10.89
CA LYS A 37 16.57 6.44 11.60
C LYS A 37 16.09 7.50 10.62
N ILE A 38 16.79 7.68 9.49
CA ILE A 38 16.39 8.63 8.45
C ILE A 38 15.00 8.33 7.90
N ARG A 39 14.69 7.08 7.53
CA ARG A 39 13.34 6.71 7.03
C ARG A 39 12.23 7.02 8.02
N ARG A 40 12.48 6.78 9.31
CA ARG A 40 11.51 7.02 10.38
C ARG A 40 11.30 8.50 10.69
N THR A 41 12.32 9.32 10.53
CA THR A 41 12.26 10.76 10.87
C THR A 41 12.07 11.67 9.66
N ALA A 42 12.18 11.14 8.44
CA ALA A 42 12.02 11.92 7.22
C ALA A 42 10.60 12.47 7.11
N PRO A 43 10.41 13.73 6.70
CA PRO A 43 9.09 14.30 6.41
C PRO A 43 8.33 13.48 5.36
N SER A 44 7.00 13.49 5.44
CA SER A 44 6.10 12.77 4.51
C SER A 44 6.35 13.14 3.05
N GLU A 45 6.56 14.43 2.78
CA GLU A 45 6.76 14.96 1.43
C GLU A 45 8.10 14.49 0.86
N PHE A 46 9.12 14.37 1.71
CA PHE A 46 10.42 13.81 1.33
C PHE A 46 10.33 12.32 1.05
N GLN A 47 9.60 11.56 1.87
CA GLN A 47 9.38 10.14 1.59
C GLN A 47 8.64 9.96 0.25
N CYS A 48 7.57 10.74 0.03
CA CYS A 48 6.82 10.70 -1.23
C CYS A 48 7.70 11.07 -2.44
N SER A 49 8.55 12.09 -2.32
CA SER A 49 9.43 12.52 -3.41
C SER A 49 10.46 11.45 -3.80
N VAL A 50 11.02 10.75 -2.82
CA VAL A 50 12.07 9.73 -3.05
C VAL A 50 11.49 8.40 -3.53
N PHE A 51 10.33 7.98 -3.01
CA PHE A 51 9.75 6.66 -3.36
C PHE A 51 8.75 6.70 -4.50
N CYS A 52 7.91 7.73 -4.57
CA CYS A 52 6.82 7.83 -5.53
C CYS A 52 7.06 8.89 -6.62
N GLY A 53 8.10 9.72 -6.48
CA GLY A 53 8.37 10.84 -7.39
C GLY A 53 7.69 12.16 -7.01
N GLY A 54 7.03 12.21 -5.85
CA GLY A 54 6.42 13.43 -5.29
C GLY A 54 5.35 14.01 -6.21
N LYS A 55 5.37 15.33 -6.41
CA LYS A 55 4.42 16.06 -7.26
C LYS A 55 4.38 15.59 -8.73
N LYS A 56 5.39 14.84 -9.18
CA LYS A 56 5.44 14.27 -10.54
C LYS A 56 4.93 12.83 -10.60
N CYS A 57 4.44 12.27 -9.49
CA CYS A 57 3.89 10.93 -9.45
C CYS A 57 2.60 10.86 -10.28
N LYS A 58 2.59 10.05 -11.33
CA LYS A 58 1.40 9.82 -12.17
C LYS A 58 0.21 9.18 -11.44
N TYR A 59 0.47 8.60 -10.27
CA TYR A 59 -0.51 7.87 -9.45
C TYR A 59 -0.94 8.62 -8.18
N ASP A 60 -0.49 9.87 -7.99
CA ASP A 60 -0.91 10.74 -6.89
C ASP A 60 -1.41 12.11 -7.41
N SER A 61 -2.05 12.11 -8.59
CA SER A 61 -2.56 13.31 -9.27
C SER A 61 -4.07 13.21 -9.50
N ALA A 62 -4.87 14.19 -9.08
CA ALA A 62 -6.34 14.10 -9.14
C ALA A 62 -6.97 14.12 -10.56
N ASN A 63 -6.20 13.98 -11.64
CA ASN A 63 -6.64 14.14 -13.02
C ASN A 63 -6.72 12.80 -13.78
N TRP A 64 -7.38 11.79 -13.20
CA TRP A 64 -7.63 10.50 -13.87
C TRP A 64 -9.02 10.46 -14.50
N HIS A 65 -9.16 9.63 -15.52
CA HIS A 65 -10.47 9.33 -16.09
C HIS A 65 -11.26 8.40 -15.16
N LYS A 66 -12.59 8.39 -15.29
CA LYS A 66 -13.46 7.56 -14.42
C LYS A 66 -13.20 6.07 -14.60
N GLU A 67 -12.85 5.66 -15.80
CA GLU A 67 -12.46 4.29 -16.15
C GLU A 67 -11.15 3.82 -15.46
N ASP A 68 -10.30 4.76 -15.04
CA ASP A 68 -9.06 4.50 -14.30
C ASP A 68 -9.25 4.58 -12.77
N MET A 69 -10.50 4.69 -12.31
CA MET A 69 -10.87 4.88 -10.91
C MET A 69 -11.95 3.86 -10.50
N ALA A 70 -11.55 2.59 -10.38
CA ALA A 70 -12.42 1.56 -9.79
C ALA A 70 -12.93 1.95 -8.39
N ILE A 71 -12.13 2.71 -7.64
CA ILE A 71 -12.51 3.49 -6.47
C ILE A 71 -12.41 4.98 -6.85
N ASN A 72 -13.50 5.72 -6.66
CA ASN A 72 -13.54 7.16 -6.97
C ASN A 72 -12.47 7.93 -6.19
N GLY A 73 -11.76 8.82 -6.87
CA GLY A 73 -10.76 9.69 -6.24
C GLY A 73 -9.37 9.06 -6.05
N ILE A 74 -9.17 7.83 -6.52
CA ILE A 74 -7.86 7.16 -6.50
C ILE A 74 -7.64 6.34 -7.77
N TYR A 75 -6.46 6.47 -8.37
CA TYR A 75 -6.07 5.61 -9.49
C TYR A 75 -6.14 4.13 -9.06
N SER A 76 -7.01 3.37 -9.70
CA SER A 76 -7.30 1.99 -9.30
C SER A 76 -7.93 1.19 -10.43
N HIS A 77 -7.49 -0.07 -10.56
CA HIS A 77 -7.91 -0.97 -11.63
C HIS A 77 -8.03 -2.41 -11.15
N TRP A 78 -9.14 -3.07 -11.49
CA TRP A 78 -9.36 -4.48 -11.18
C TRP A 78 -8.48 -5.35 -12.06
N ILE A 79 -7.55 -6.07 -11.45
CA ILE A 79 -6.67 -7.02 -12.15
C ILE A 79 -7.40 -8.35 -12.37
N THR A 80 -8.22 -8.73 -11.40
CA THR A 80 -9.14 -9.87 -11.45
C THR A 80 -10.46 -9.47 -10.80
N ASN A 81 -11.42 -10.39 -10.74
CA ASN A 81 -12.70 -10.15 -10.06
C ASN A 81 -12.54 -9.80 -8.56
N ASP A 82 -11.46 -10.26 -7.93
CA ASP A 82 -11.26 -10.14 -6.48
C ASP A 82 -9.94 -9.45 -6.10
N ILE A 83 -9.14 -9.03 -7.08
CA ILE A 83 -7.83 -8.36 -6.84
C ILE A 83 -7.85 -6.98 -7.49
N LEU A 84 -7.78 -5.95 -6.64
CA LEU A 84 -7.69 -4.55 -7.04
C LEU A 84 -6.25 -4.05 -6.90
N ALA A 85 -5.71 -3.47 -7.97
CA ALA A 85 -4.49 -2.66 -7.89
C ALA A 85 -4.89 -1.20 -7.71
N MET A 86 -4.32 -0.51 -6.72
CA MET A 86 -4.62 0.90 -6.46
C MET A 86 -3.38 1.67 -6.04
N ALA A 87 -3.41 2.98 -6.27
CA ALA A 87 -2.43 3.91 -5.73
C ALA A 87 -2.50 3.96 -4.19
N ARG A 88 -1.56 4.70 -3.58
CA ARG A 88 -1.60 4.95 -2.14
C ARG A 88 -2.83 5.83 -1.82
N PRO A 89 -3.68 5.45 -0.86
CA PRO A 89 -4.77 6.30 -0.41
C PRO A 89 -4.25 7.62 0.16
N ASN A 90 -4.83 8.74 -0.29
CA ASN A 90 -4.67 10.04 0.35
C ASN A 90 -6.06 10.55 0.80
N THR A 91 -6.11 11.26 1.92
CA THR A 91 -7.36 11.76 2.50
C THR A 91 -7.94 12.98 1.80
N GLU A 92 -7.19 13.59 0.88
CA GLU A 92 -7.59 14.79 0.13
C GLU A 92 -8.43 14.44 -1.11
N THR A 93 -8.18 13.29 -1.74
CA THR A 93 -8.81 12.93 -3.03
C THR A 93 -9.87 11.84 -2.91
N ILE A 94 -9.83 10.99 -1.88
CA ILE A 94 -10.83 9.95 -1.70
C ILE A 94 -12.14 10.55 -1.18
N GLU A 95 -13.22 10.35 -1.93
CA GLU A 95 -14.57 10.65 -1.46
C GLU A 95 -14.93 9.72 -0.29
N LYS A 96 -15.47 10.30 0.79
CA LYS A 96 -15.92 9.56 1.98
C LYS A 96 -17.27 8.89 1.79
#